data_AF-A0A9D3M1X3-F1
#
_entry.id   AF-A0A9D3M1X3-F1
#
_cell.length_a   1.000
_cell.length_b   1.000
_cell.length_c   1.000
_cell.angle_alpha   90.00
_cell.angle_beta   90.00
_cell.angle_gamma   90.00
#
_symmetry.space_group_name_H-M   'P 1'
#
loop_
_entity.id
_entity.type
_entity.pdbx_description
1 polymer ?
#
loop_
_entity_poly.entity_id
_entity_poly.type
_entity_poly.pdbx_seq_one_letter_code
_entity_poly.pdbx_strand_id
1 'polypeptide(L)'
;SAVCTTGRFLYSRLIRLNHCGGLSVAGPNWKSAVTQSPPSQSCPLPGELSQQGKATLVCLANRGFPSDWALRWKVDGADVSSGVAGSAGVLGQDGLYSWSSSLTLSADAWKKAESLTCEATQGSQSTPSQTLRRDQCSE
;
A
#
# COMPACT_ATOMS: atom_id res chain seq x y z
N SER A 1 2.77 8.97 34.55
CA SER A 1 1.89 10.15 34.47
C SER A 1 2.66 11.39 34.90
N ALA A 2 2.73 12.43 34.04
CA ALA A 2 3.04 13.84 34.37
C ALA A 2 3.10 14.62 33.03
N VAL A 3 2.02 15.29 32.59
CA VAL A 3 1.67 16.71 32.80
C VAL A 3 2.67 17.70 32.17
N CYS A 4 2.22 18.36 31.09
CA CYS A 4 2.84 19.54 30.47
C CYS A 4 2.65 20.80 31.33
N THR A 5 3.60 21.74 31.27
CA THR A 5 3.28 23.17 31.48
C THR A 5 4.19 24.06 30.63
N THR A 6 3.56 24.91 29.82
CA THR A 6 4.13 25.89 28.90
C THR A 6 4.93 26.97 29.65
N GLY A 7 6.11 27.36 29.17
CA GLY A 7 6.87 28.45 29.78
C GLY A 7 8.04 28.99 28.96
N ARG A 8 7.76 30.01 28.14
CA ARG A 8 8.62 31.09 27.59
C ARG A 8 10.13 30.87 27.45
N PHE A 9 10.61 31.01 26.21
CA PHE A 9 12.01 31.23 25.86
C PHE A 9 12.49 32.60 26.37
N LEU A 10 13.54 32.61 27.20
CA LEU A 10 14.41 33.77 27.42
C LEU A 10 15.88 33.31 27.49
N TYR A 11 16.67 33.84 26.58
CA TYR A 11 18.12 34.07 26.62
C TYR A 11 19.10 32.91 26.95
N SER A 12 19.94 32.63 25.93
CA SER A 12 21.39 32.39 26.00
C SER A 12 21.96 31.02 26.43
N ARG A 13 23.00 30.62 25.68
CA ARG A 13 24.01 29.56 25.86
C ARG A 13 23.63 28.14 25.41
N LEU A 14 24.39 27.69 24.41
CA LEU A 14 24.58 26.30 23.99
C LEU A 14 24.93 25.42 25.21
N ILE A 15 24.07 24.45 25.52
CA ILE A 15 24.43 23.28 26.32
C ILE A 15 24.08 22.06 25.47
N ARG A 16 25.14 21.33 25.07
CA ARG A 16 25.04 20.04 24.39
C ARG A 16 24.24 19.07 25.25
N LEU A 17 23.17 18.49 24.71
CA LEU A 17 22.71 17.16 25.11
C LEU A 17 23.04 16.18 23.99
N ASN A 18 23.92 15.24 24.30
CA ASN A 18 24.16 14.05 23.50
C ASN A 18 22.97 13.08 23.67
N HIS A 19 22.52 12.56 22.52
CA HIS A 19 21.79 11.32 22.31
C HIS A 19 20.51 11.04 23.12
N CYS A 20 19.38 11.31 22.46
CA CYS A 20 18.33 10.32 22.28
C CYS A 20 17.94 10.33 20.79
N GLY A 21 17.88 9.15 20.18
CA GLY A 21 17.71 8.96 18.74
C GLY A 21 16.39 9.53 18.19
N GLY A 22 16.45 9.91 16.92
CA GLY A 22 15.31 9.92 16.00
C GLY A 22 14.03 10.56 16.51
N LEU A 23 14.05 11.85 16.84
CA LEU A 23 12.82 12.61 16.99
C LEU A 23 12.27 12.93 15.58
N SER A 24 11.54 11.99 14.98
CA SER A 24 10.70 12.31 13.84
C SER A 24 9.56 13.15 14.36
N VAL A 25 9.63 14.46 14.11
CA VAL A 25 8.64 15.43 14.54
C VAL A 25 7.36 15.16 13.75
N ALA A 26 6.43 14.38 14.32
CA ALA A 26 5.09 14.23 13.77
C ALA A 26 4.31 15.52 13.99
N GLY A 27 4.51 16.49 13.10
CA GLY A 27 3.74 17.73 13.05
C GLY A 27 2.26 17.44 12.68
N PRO A 28 1.30 18.27 13.14
CA PRO A 28 -0.14 18.04 13.01
C PRO A 28 -0.72 18.21 11.59
N ASN A 29 0.12 18.12 10.54
CA ASN A 29 -0.29 18.28 9.14
C ASN A 29 0.39 17.25 8.21
N TRP A 30 0.78 16.08 8.73
CA TRP A 30 1.18 14.98 7.86
C TRP A 30 -0.09 14.47 7.16
N LYS A 31 -0.36 15.01 5.97
CA LYS A 31 -1.29 14.37 5.03
C LYS A 31 -0.68 12.99 4.81
N SER A 32 -1.34 11.97 5.36
CA SER A 32 -1.07 10.55 5.13
C SER A 32 -0.58 10.38 3.72
N ALA A 33 0.68 9.98 3.55
CA ALA A 33 1.34 10.04 2.26
C ALA A 33 0.74 8.97 1.35
N VAL A 34 -0.31 9.41 0.65
CA VAL A 34 -1.01 8.68 -0.40
C VAL A 34 0.02 8.28 -1.45
N THR A 35 -0.03 7.02 -1.91
CA THR A 35 0.53 6.63 -3.20
C THR A 35 0.14 7.73 -4.20
N GLN A 36 1.10 8.54 -4.67
CA GLN A 36 0.79 9.72 -5.51
C GLN A 36 0.02 9.36 -6.79
N SER A 37 -0.10 8.07 -7.07
CA SER A 37 -0.82 7.46 -8.17
C SER A 37 -1.67 6.31 -7.64
N PRO A 38 -2.87 6.05 -8.20
CA PRO A 38 -3.60 4.83 -7.89
C PRO A 38 -2.74 3.61 -8.26
N PRO A 39 -2.86 2.48 -7.54
CA PRO A 39 -2.13 1.28 -7.90
C PRO A 39 -2.44 0.88 -9.34
N SER A 40 -1.45 0.39 -10.07
CA SER A 40 -1.62 -0.14 -11.41
C SER A 40 -1.90 -1.64 -11.29
N GLN A 41 -3.03 -2.08 -11.86
CA GLN A 41 -3.37 -3.50 -11.91
C GLN A 41 -3.21 -4.04 -13.32
N SER A 42 -2.68 -5.25 -13.46
CA SER A 42 -2.57 -5.95 -14.73
C SER A 42 -3.55 -7.12 -14.82
N CYS A 43 -4.07 -7.34 -16.02
CA CYS A 43 -4.90 -8.49 -16.34
C CYS A 43 -4.09 -9.80 -16.31
N PRO A 44 -4.76 -10.93 -16.02
CA PRO A 44 -4.12 -12.24 -16.08
C PRO A 44 -3.72 -12.60 -17.52
N LEU A 45 -2.61 -13.33 -17.65
CA LEU A 45 -2.11 -13.76 -18.95
C LEU A 45 -3.05 -14.84 -19.56
N PRO A 46 -3.48 -14.71 -20.83
CA PRO A 46 -4.42 -15.67 -21.45
C PRO A 46 -3.93 -17.13 -21.45
N GLY A 47 -2.61 -17.31 -21.60
CA GLY A 47 -1.96 -18.63 -21.54
C GLY A 47 -2.06 -19.28 -20.17
N GLU A 48 -2.05 -18.50 -19.09
CA GLU A 48 -2.20 -19.00 -17.72
C GLU A 48 -3.60 -19.55 -17.47
N LEU A 49 -4.60 -18.80 -17.96
CA LEU A 49 -6.01 -19.16 -17.83
C LEU A 49 -6.34 -20.45 -18.57
N SER A 50 -5.80 -20.62 -19.78
CA SER A 50 -6.08 -21.77 -20.64
C SER A 50 -5.25 -23.02 -20.30
N GLN A 51 -3.96 -22.84 -19.95
CA GLN A 51 -3.04 -23.98 -19.73
C GLN A 51 -3.01 -24.46 -18.28
N GLN A 52 -3.13 -23.54 -17.32
CA GLN A 52 -2.98 -23.86 -15.89
C GLN A 52 -4.29 -23.76 -15.11
N GLY A 53 -5.36 -23.27 -15.75
CA GLY A 53 -6.67 -23.09 -15.11
C GLY A 53 -6.64 -22.07 -13.97
N LYS A 54 -5.71 -21.11 -14.03
CA LYS A 54 -5.49 -20.09 -13.00
C LYS A 54 -5.35 -18.71 -13.63
N ALA A 55 -5.67 -17.69 -12.85
CA ALA A 55 -5.54 -16.29 -13.23
C ALA A 55 -4.75 -15.56 -12.15
N THR A 56 -3.57 -15.10 -12.50
CA THR A 56 -2.72 -14.29 -11.64
C THR A 56 -2.82 -12.82 -12.04
N LEU A 57 -3.33 -12.01 -11.11
CA LEU A 57 -3.33 -10.56 -11.21
C LEU A 57 -2.11 -10.01 -10.50
N VAL A 58 -1.61 -8.85 -10.97
CA VAL A 58 -0.54 -8.11 -10.30
C VAL A 58 -1.02 -6.70 -10.05
N CYS A 59 -0.76 -6.20 -8.85
CA CYS A 59 -0.99 -4.84 -8.41
C CYS A 59 0.34 -4.22 -8.00
N LEU A 60 0.63 -3.05 -8.56
CA LEU A 60 1.83 -2.29 -8.26
C LEU A 60 1.45 -0.93 -7.69
N ALA A 61 1.93 -0.63 -6.48
CA ALA A 61 1.82 0.68 -5.87
C ALA A 61 3.22 1.30 -5.74
N ASN A 62 3.38 2.51 -6.24
CA ASN A 62 4.67 3.20 -6.26
C ASN A 62 4.57 4.54 -5.57
N ARG A 63 5.70 5.05 -5.10
CA ARG A 63 5.81 6.43 -4.59
C ARG A 63 4.98 6.68 -3.33
N GLY A 64 4.87 5.68 -2.45
CA GLY A 64 4.19 5.81 -1.15
C GLY A 64 5.17 6.05 0.00
N PHE A 65 4.67 6.60 1.10
CA PHE A 65 5.43 6.84 2.33
C PHE A 65 4.45 6.84 3.52
N PRO A 66 4.78 6.31 4.71
CA PRO A 66 6.04 5.70 5.13
C PRO A 66 6.20 4.26 4.61
N SER A 67 7.08 3.42 5.18
CA SER A 67 7.33 2.04 4.72
C SER A 67 6.29 1.01 5.16
N ASP A 68 5.41 1.38 6.09
CA ASP A 68 4.47 0.53 6.82
C ASP A 68 3.15 0.27 6.07
N TRP A 69 3.12 0.54 4.77
CA TRP A 69 1.99 0.23 3.91
C TRP A 69 1.97 -1.23 3.49
N ALA A 70 0.77 -1.72 3.21
CA ALA A 70 0.52 -3.05 2.65
C ALA A 70 -0.57 -2.99 1.58
N LEU A 71 -0.42 -3.83 0.56
CA LEU A 71 -1.45 -4.04 -0.45
C LEU A 71 -2.42 -5.15 -0.01
N ARG A 72 -3.71 -4.86 -0.13
CA ARG A 72 -4.82 -5.76 0.18
C ARG A 72 -5.67 -5.97 -1.06
N TRP A 73 -6.27 -7.14 -1.16
CA TRP A 73 -7.12 -7.51 -2.27
C TRP A 73 -8.56 -7.71 -1.79
N LYS A 74 -9.51 -7.24 -2.59
CA LYS A 74 -10.93 -7.49 -2.43
C LYS A 74 -11.49 -8.06 -3.73
N VAL A 75 -12.25 -9.14 -3.63
CA VAL A 75 -13.00 -9.74 -4.74
C VAL A 75 -14.47 -9.48 -4.47
N ASP A 76 -15.14 -8.75 -5.36
CA ASP A 76 -16.56 -8.39 -5.22
C ASP A 76 -16.88 -7.72 -3.87
N GLY A 77 -15.93 -6.91 -3.38
CA GLY A 77 -16.01 -6.20 -2.10
C GLY A 77 -15.60 -7.01 -0.87
N ALA A 78 -15.34 -8.32 -1.00
CA ALA A 78 -14.89 -9.16 0.11
C ALA A 78 -13.36 -9.25 0.17
N ASP A 79 -12.77 -9.02 1.35
CA ASP A 79 -11.33 -9.14 1.57
C ASP A 79 -10.85 -10.58 1.32
N VAL A 80 -9.79 -10.70 0.52
CA VAL A 80 -9.15 -11.98 0.22
C VAL A 80 -7.68 -11.96 0.63
N SER A 81 -7.26 -13.05 1.26
CA SER A 81 -5.87 -13.34 1.62
C SER A 81 -5.35 -14.63 0.98
N SER A 82 -6.25 -15.50 0.52
CA SER A 82 -5.90 -16.74 -0.15
C SER A 82 -5.31 -16.46 -1.53
N GLY A 83 -4.17 -17.05 -1.84
CA GLY A 83 -3.49 -16.86 -3.12
C GLY A 83 -2.87 -15.47 -3.29
N VAL A 84 -2.81 -14.66 -2.23
CA VAL A 84 -2.13 -13.36 -2.24
C VAL A 84 -0.66 -13.54 -1.91
N ALA A 85 0.20 -13.08 -2.80
CA ALA A 85 1.62 -12.89 -2.57
C ALA A 85 1.93 -11.39 -2.58
N GLY A 86 2.76 -10.91 -1.67
CA GLY A 86 3.14 -9.49 -1.60
C GLY A 86 4.63 -9.33 -1.37
N SER A 87 5.21 -8.26 -1.89
CA SER A 87 6.59 -7.84 -1.59
C SER A 87 6.62 -6.86 -0.43
N ALA A 88 7.76 -6.84 0.28
CA ALA A 88 8.05 -5.77 1.23
C ALA A 88 8.30 -4.46 0.46
N GLY A 89 7.97 -3.33 1.10
CA GLY A 89 8.20 -2.01 0.52
C GLY A 89 9.67 -1.77 0.21
N VAL A 90 9.98 -1.46 -1.05
CA VAL A 90 11.34 -1.16 -1.52
C VAL A 90 11.50 0.34 -1.62
N LEU A 91 12.55 0.89 -0.98
CA LEU A 91 12.87 2.32 -1.05
C LEU A 91 13.54 2.63 -2.40
N GLY A 92 12.88 3.46 -3.20
CA GLY A 92 13.41 4.00 -4.45
C GLY A 92 14.43 5.13 -4.22
N GLN A 93 15.15 5.48 -5.28
CA GLN A 93 16.11 6.59 -5.25
C GLN A 93 15.45 7.96 -5.08
N ASP A 94 14.14 8.05 -5.34
CA ASP A 94 13.32 9.23 -5.09
C ASP A 94 12.93 9.40 -3.60
N GLY A 95 13.37 8.48 -2.72
CA GLY A 95 13.07 8.50 -1.29
C GLY A 95 11.66 8.01 -0.96
N LEU A 96 10.97 7.38 -1.91
CA LEU A 96 9.63 6.83 -1.73
C LEU A 96 9.64 5.31 -1.86
N TYR A 97 8.65 4.67 -1.25
CA TYR A 97 8.51 3.22 -1.24
C TYR A 97 7.62 2.72 -2.37
N SER A 98 7.93 1.52 -2.85
CA SER A 98 7.13 0.77 -3.82
C SER A 98 6.82 -0.62 -3.30
N TRP A 99 5.60 -1.09 -3.56
CA TRP A 99 5.10 -2.41 -3.20
C TRP A 99 4.48 -3.08 -4.42
N SER A 100 4.62 -4.39 -4.48
CA SER A 100 3.91 -5.22 -5.46
C SER A 100 3.13 -6.30 -4.72
N SER A 101 1.96 -6.64 -5.23
CA SER A 101 1.20 -7.79 -4.77
C SER A 101 0.58 -8.51 -5.95
N SER A 102 0.59 -9.82 -5.89
CA SER A 102 -0.04 -10.69 -6.87
C SER A 102 -1.15 -11.49 -6.22
N LEU A 103 -2.28 -11.62 -6.90
CA LEU A 103 -3.41 -12.44 -6.48
C LEU A 103 -3.64 -13.55 -7.50
N THR A 104 -3.50 -14.80 -7.09
CA THR A 104 -3.79 -15.96 -7.93
C THR A 104 -5.16 -16.54 -7.59
N LEU A 105 -6.06 -16.54 -8.56
CA LEU A 105 -7.39 -17.12 -8.50
C LEU A 105 -7.47 -18.35 -9.43
N SER A 106 -8.45 -19.23 -9.20
CA SER A 106 -8.82 -20.24 -10.20
C SER A 106 -9.52 -19.57 -11.39
N ALA A 107 -9.48 -20.23 -12.56
CA ALA A 107 -10.18 -19.76 -13.75
C ALA A 107 -11.66 -19.52 -13.49
N ASP A 108 -12.32 -20.41 -12.74
CA ASP A 108 -13.73 -20.25 -12.36
C ASP A 108 -13.97 -19.06 -11.44
N ALA A 109 -13.09 -18.81 -10.47
CA ALA A 109 -13.21 -17.67 -9.58
C ALA A 109 -12.99 -16.36 -10.34
N TRP A 110 -12.00 -16.29 -11.22
CA TRP A 110 -11.80 -15.15 -12.12
C TRP A 110 -13.00 -14.92 -13.05
N LYS A 111 -13.58 -15.99 -13.60
CA LYS A 111 -14.79 -15.96 -14.45
C LYS A 111 -16.08 -15.66 -13.69
N LYS A 112 -16.07 -15.68 -12.36
CA LYS A 112 -17.20 -15.26 -11.51
C LYS A 112 -17.01 -13.87 -10.92
N ALA A 113 -15.76 -13.46 -10.67
CA ALA A 113 -15.42 -12.15 -10.11
C ALA A 113 -15.83 -11.01 -11.04
N GLU A 114 -16.70 -10.12 -10.58
CA GLU A 114 -17.16 -8.95 -11.31
C GLU A 114 -16.20 -7.77 -11.11
N SER A 115 -15.66 -7.64 -9.89
CA SER A 115 -14.77 -6.56 -9.51
C SER A 115 -13.61 -7.05 -8.64
N LEU A 116 -12.40 -6.60 -8.99
CA LEU A 116 -11.17 -6.93 -8.28
C LEU A 116 -10.49 -5.64 -7.87
N THR A 117 -10.46 -5.42 -6.56
CA THR A 117 -9.94 -4.19 -5.99
C THR A 117 -8.63 -4.47 -5.26
N CYS A 118 -7.61 -3.71 -5.59
CA CYS A 118 -6.34 -3.69 -4.87
C CYS A 118 -6.27 -2.36 -4.11
N GLU A 119 -6.11 -2.43 -2.80
CA GLU A 119 -6.14 -1.29 -1.90
C GLU A 119 -4.81 -1.17 -1.14
N ALA A 120 -4.24 0.03 -1.13
CA ALA A 120 -3.13 0.36 -0.27
C ALA A 120 -3.66 0.73 1.12
N THR A 121 -3.19 0.01 2.14
CA THR A 121 -3.62 0.15 3.54
C THR A 121 -2.44 0.47 4.43
N GLN A 122 -2.64 1.38 5.39
CA GLN A 122 -1.67 1.71 6.44
C GLN A 122 -2.40 1.73 7.79
N GLY A 123 -2.20 0.69 8.61
CA GLY A 123 -2.94 0.55 9.87
C GLY A 123 -4.46 0.50 9.65
N SER A 124 -5.20 1.42 10.25
CA SER A 124 -6.66 1.57 10.08
C SER A 124 -7.04 2.53 8.94
N GLN A 125 -6.08 3.02 8.17
CA GLN A 125 -6.32 3.96 7.08
C GLN A 125 -6.40 3.24 5.74
N SER A 126 -7.58 3.30 5.13
CA SER A 126 -7.84 2.92 3.75
C SER A 126 -7.52 4.07 2.80
N THR A 127 -6.75 3.79 1.74
CA THR A 127 -6.16 4.84 0.88
C THR A 127 -6.44 4.51 -0.60
N PRO A 128 -5.70 4.96 -1.66
CA PRO A 128 -6.19 4.79 -3.01
C PRO A 128 -6.31 3.31 -3.34
N SER A 129 -7.50 2.94 -3.78
CA SER A 129 -7.81 1.65 -4.35
C SER A 129 -7.86 1.75 -5.86
N GLN A 130 -7.39 0.72 -6.54
CA GLN A 130 -7.68 0.51 -7.95
C GLN A 130 -8.70 -0.60 -8.07
N THR A 131 -9.64 -0.50 -9.01
CA THR A 131 -10.58 -1.58 -9.30
C THR A 131 -10.45 -2.00 -10.75
N LEU A 132 -9.99 -3.22 -10.96
CA LEU A 132 -9.99 -3.88 -12.25
C LEU A 132 -11.30 -4.66 -12.41
N ARG A 133 -11.94 -4.52 -13.56
CA ARG A 133 -13.07 -5.35 -13.95
C ARG A 133 -12.64 -6.25 -15.10
N ARG A 134 -13.30 -7.41 -15.22
CA ARG A 134 -12.96 -8.37 -16.27
C ARG A 134 -13.13 -7.79 -17.67
N ASP A 135 -14.13 -6.95 -17.90
CA ASP A 135 -14.36 -6.28 -19.19
C ASP A 135 -13.21 -5.36 -19.62
N GLN A 136 -12.38 -4.91 -18.67
CA GLN A 136 -11.17 -4.12 -18.94
C GLN A 136 -9.97 -5.00 -19.33
N CYS A 137 -10.12 -6.32 -19.25
CA CYS A 137 -9.14 -7.30 -19.67
C CYS A 137 -9.57 -7.91 -20.99
N SER A 138 -8.92 -7.46 -22.07
CA SER A 138 -9.05 -8.11 -23.37
C SER A 138 -8.55 -9.56 -23.25
N GLU A 139 -9.44 -10.50 -23.57
CA GLU A 139 -9.14 -11.94 -23.66
C GLU A 139 -8.17 -12.27 -24.79
#